data_AF-A0A2D4G3J9-F1
#
_entry.id   AF-A0A2D4G3J9-F1
#
_cell.length_a   1.000
_cell.length_b   1.000
_cell.length_c   1.000
_cell.angle_alpha   90.00
_cell.angle_beta   90.00
_cell.angle_gamma   90.00
#
_symmetry.space_group_name_H-M   'P 1'
#
loop_
_entity.id
_entity.type
_entity.pdbx_description
1 polymer ?
#
loop_
_entity_poly.entity_id
_entity_poly.type
_entity_poly.pdbx_seq_one_letter_code
_entity_poly.pdbx_strand_id
1 'polypeptide(L)'
;MAAMQTLYAFDEEETEMRNKIVEDLKTALRTQPMRFVVRFIELDGLSCLLNFLKSMDYETSESRIHTSVIGCIKALMNNSQGRAHVLAHPESINIISQSLR
;
A
#
# COMPACT_ATOMS: atom_id res chain seq x y z
N MET A 1 -31.72 -13.93 6.08
CA MET A 1 -31.68 -12.49 5.74
C MET A 1 -30.90 -11.70 6.79
N ALA A 2 -31.31 -11.66 8.07
CA ALA A 2 -30.58 -10.89 9.11
C ALA A 2 -29.12 -11.31 9.33
N ALA A 3 -28.84 -12.63 9.44
CA ALA A 3 -27.46 -13.11 9.64
C ALA A 3 -26.52 -12.80 8.46
N MET A 4 -27.03 -12.76 7.23
CA MET A 4 -26.26 -12.44 6.03
C MET A 4 -25.88 -10.95 5.98
N GLN A 5 -26.79 -10.10 6.46
CA GLN A 5 -26.58 -8.65 6.53
C GLN A 5 -25.57 -8.28 7.63
N THR A 6 -25.54 -9.02 8.73
CA THR A 6 -24.54 -8.85 9.78
C THR A 6 -23.14 -9.29 9.34
N LEU A 7 -23.03 -10.39 8.58
CA LEU A 7 -21.74 -10.85 8.05
C LEU A 7 -21.16 -9.85 7.03
N TYR A 8 -22.00 -9.32 6.13
CA TYR A 8 -21.58 -8.34 5.13
C TYR A 8 -21.15 -7.00 5.77
N ALA A 9 -21.85 -6.53 6.80
CA ALA A 9 -21.48 -5.32 7.53
C ALA A 9 -20.12 -5.45 8.27
N PHE A 10 -19.82 -6.64 8.81
CA PHE A 10 -18.53 -6.91 9.44
C PHE A 10 -17.38 -6.86 8.43
N ASP A 11 -17.59 -7.41 7.24
CA ASP A 11 -16.61 -7.41 6.14
C ASP A 11 -16.31 -5.99 5.62
N GLU A 12 -17.34 -5.14 5.54
CA GLU A 12 -17.19 -3.73 5.16
C GLU A 12 -16.42 -2.92 6.21
N GLU A 13 -16.73 -3.09 7.50
CA GLU A 13 -16.00 -2.42 8.59
C GLU A 13 -14.52 -2.84 8.63
N GLU A 14 -14.23 -4.13 8.45
CA GLU A 14 -12.86 -4.63 8.38
C GLU A 14 -12.11 -4.02 7.18
N THR A 15 -12.76 -3.99 6.02
CA THR A 15 -12.19 -3.41 4.80
C THR A 15 -11.92 -1.92 4.97
N GLU A 16 -12.82 -1.18 5.62
CA GLU A 16 -12.64 0.24 5.90
C GLU A 16 -11.49 0.49 6.90
N MET A 17 -11.37 -0.34 7.93
CA MET A 17 -10.25 -0.30 8.86
C MET A 17 -8.92 -0.55 8.15
N ARG A 18 -8.83 -1.58 7.31
CA ARG A 18 -7.64 -1.90 6.50
C ARG A 18 -7.30 -0.73 5.57
N ASN A 19 -8.29 -0.16 4.91
CA ASN A 19 -8.11 1.01 4.04
C ASN A 19 -7.55 2.21 4.81
N LYS A 20 -8.07 2.49 6.01
CA LYS A 20 -7.59 3.58 6.86
C LYS A 20 -6.12 3.42 7.23
N ILE A 21 -5.68 2.20 7.58
CA ILE A 21 -4.27 1.93 7.92
C ILE A 21 -3.35 2.29 6.75
N VAL A 22 -3.70 1.89 5.52
CA VAL A 22 -2.88 2.17 4.34
C VAL A 22 -2.92 3.67 3.98
N GLU A 23 -4.06 4.32 4.13
CA GLU A 23 -4.20 5.77 3.94
C GLU A 23 -3.34 6.58 4.93
N ASP A 24 -3.31 6.17 6.20
CA ASP A 24 -2.48 6.78 7.22
C ASP A 24 -0.99 6.55 6.93
N LEU A 25 -0.61 5.35 6.46
CA LEU A 25 0.74 5.06 6.01
C LEU A 25 1.16 5.94 4.82
N LYS A 26 0.31 6.05 3.80
CA LYS A 26 0.53 6.95 2.65
C LYS A 26 0.77 8.38 3.12
N THR A 27 -0.05 8.85 4.04
CA THR A 27 0.07 10.19 4.60
C THR A 27 1.39 10.33 5.34
N ALA A 28 1.75 9.37 6.19
CA ALA A 28 3.00 9.38 6.94
C ALA A 28 4.22 9.40 6.02
N LEU A 29 4.26 8.56 4.98
CA LEU A 29 5.33 8.54 3.98
C LEU A 29 5.50 9.88 3.25
N ARG A 30 4.43 10.68 3.13
CA ARG A 30 4.45 11.99 2.49
C ARG A 30 4.80 13.14 3.43
N THR A 31 4.33 13.08 4.68
CA THR A 31 4.37 14.25 5.59
C THR A 31 5.34 14.11 6.74
N GLN A 32 5.73 12.89 7.12
CA GLN A 32 6.70 12.69 8.20
C GLN A 32 8.11 13.09 7.75
N PRO A 33 9.00 13.45 8.69
CA PRO A 33 10.37 13.81 8.34
C PRO A 33 11.10 12.67 7.63
N MET A 34 12.14 12.99 6.85
CA MET A 34 12.94 12.04 6.07
C MET A 34 13.36 10.78 6.86
N ARG A 35 13.68 10.92 8.16
CA ARG A 35 14.03 9.80 9.05
C ARG A 35 12.97 8.69 9.09
N PHE A 36 11.68 9.04 8.95
CA PHE A 36 10.60 8.07 8.89
C PHE A 36 10.69 7.23 7.61
N VAL A 37 10.89 7.88 6.46
CA VAL A 37 11.04 7.21 5.16
C VAL A 37 12.26 6.29 5.14
N VAL A 38 13.41 6.78 5.65
CA VAL A 38 14.62 5.96 5.78
C VAL A 38 14.36 4.75 6.67
N ARG A 39 13.78 4.95 7.85
CA ARG A 39 13.49 3.87 8.79
C ARG A 39 12.49 2.85 8.21
N PHE A 40 11.49 3.33 7.48
CA PHE A 40 10.52 2.47 6.81
C PHE A 40 11.20 1.55 5.79
N ILE A 41 12.15 2.09 5.01
CA ILE A 41 12.91 1.32 4.02
C ILE A 41 13.86 0.32 4.70
N GLU A 42 14.57 0.74 5.75
CA GLU A 42 15.46 -0.14 6.54
C GLU A 42 14.74 -1.33 7.17
N LEU A 43 13.42 -1.23 7.36
CA LEU A 43 12.56 -2.29 7.88
C LEU A 43 11.81 -3.04 6.78
N ASP A 44 12.35 -3.05 5.56
CA ASP A 44 11.79 -3.73 4.39
C ASP A 44 10.36 -3.30 4.01
N GLY A 45 9.98 -2.07 4.38
CA GLY A 45 8.64 -1.54 4.14
C GLY A 45 8.27 -1.51 2.65
N LEU A 46 9.24 -1.23 1.76
CA LEU A 46 9.01 -1.29 0.31
C LEU A 46 8.65 -2.72 -0.14
N SER A 47 9.42 -3.72 0.29
CA SER A 47 9.16 -5.12 -0.06
C SER A 47 7.80 -5.59 0.46
N CYS A 48 7.39 -5.13 1.64
CA CYS A 48 6.04 -5.37 2.16
C CYS A 48 4.95 -4.82 1.23
N LEU A 49 5.07 -3.56 0.79
CA LEU A 49 4.11 -2.97 -0.16
C LEU A 49 4.09 -3.71 -1.50
N LEU A 50 5.25 -4.09 -2.04
CA LEU A 50 5.35 -4.81 -3.31
C LEU A 50 4.76 -6.22 -3.23
N ASN A 51 5.05 -6.95 -2.15
CA ASN A 51 4.48 -8.27 -1.92
C ASN A 51 2.96 -8.19 -1.77
N PHE A 52 2.47 -7.16 -1.07
CA PHE A 52 1.05 -6.93 -0.93
C PHE A 52 0.39 -6.68 -2.30
N LEU A 53 0.95 -5.80 -3.15
CA LEU A 53 0.46 -5.61 -4.53
C LEU A 53 0.43 -6.93 -5.33
N LYS A 54 1.48 -7.75 -5.19
CA LYS A 54 1.61 -9.02 -5.92
C LYS A 54 0.59 -10.09 -5.45
N SER A 55 0.16 -10.03 -4.19
CA SER A 55 -0.72 -11.02 -3.57
C SER A 55 -2.16 -10.54 -3.39
N MET A 56 -2.54 -9.39 -3.95
CA MET A 56 -3.92 -8.92 -3.89
C MET A 56 -4.85 -9.91 -4.59
N ASP A 57 -5.98 -10.19 -3.96
CA ASP A 57 -7.13 -10.76 -4.65
C ASP A 57 -7.83 -9.67 -5.49
N TYR A 58 -8.76 -10.12 -6.32
CA TYR A 58 -9.49 -9.25 -7.24
C TYR A 58 -10.28 -8.14 -6.51
N GLU A 59 -10.93 -8.49 -5.39
CA GLU A 59 -11.72 -7.52 -4.62
C GLU A 59 -10.83 -6.42 -4.02
N THR A 60 -9.68 -6.80 -3.45
CA THR A 60 -8.71 -5.82 -2.93
C THR A 60 -8.12 -4.97 -4.06
N SER A 61 -7.81 -5.56 -5.22
CA SER A 61 -7.23 -4.81 -6.35
C SER A 61 -8.19 -3.77 -6.94
N GLU A 62 -9.49 -4.06 -6.94
CA GLU A 62 -10.55 -3.13 -7.38
C GLU A 62 -10.97 -2.11 -6.30
N SER A 63 -10.39 -2.19 -5.09
CA SER A 63 -10.78 -1.34 -3.97
C SER A 63 -9.90 -0.09 -3.80
N ARG A 64 -10.32 0.79 -2.89
CA ARG A 64 -9.52 1.94 -2.45
C ARG A 64 -8.17 1.55 -1.83
N ILE A 65 -8.07 0.34 -1.25
CA ILE A 65 -6.82 -0.15 -0.64
C ILE A 65 -5.70 -0.17 -1.67
N HIS A 66 -5.94 -0.72 -2.87
CA HIS A 66 -4.95 -0.73 -3.94
C HIS A 66 -4.49 0.69 -4.30
N THR A 67 -5.44 1.61 -4.46
CA THR A 67 -5.14 3.02 -4.75
C THR A 67 -4.27 3.66 -3.65
N SER A 68 -4.55 3.36 -2.39
CA SER A 68 -3.77 3.84 -1.24
C SER A 68 -2.35 3.28 -1.22
N VAL A 69 -2.16 2.00 -1.57
CA VAL A 69 -0.84 1.35 -1.69
C VAL A 69 -0.03 2.00 -2.80
N ILE A 70 -0.62 2.21 -3.99
CA ILE A 70 0.04 2.95 -5.07
C ILE A 70 0.39 4.37 -4.62
N GLY A 71 -0.45 5.00 -3.81
CA GLY A 71 -0.17 6.27 -3.15
C GLY A 71 1.07 6.22 -2.25
N CYS A 72 1.28 5.14 -1.49
CA CYS A 72 2.48 4.93 -0.69
C CYS A 72 3.74 4.84 -1.56
N ILE A 73 3.69 4.05 -2.65
CA ILE A 73 4.79 3.92 -3.60
C ILE A 73 5.11 5.26 -4.27
N LYS A 74 4.09 6.02 -4.67
CA LYS A 74 4.25 7.39 -5.20
C LYS A 74 4.94 8.32 -4.20
N ALA A 75 4.58 8.24 -2.92
CA ALA A 75 5.22 9.03 -1.87
C ALA A 75 6.72 8.67 -1.74
N LEU A 76 7.06 7.38 -1.78
CA LEU A 76 8.46 6.91 -1.79
C LEU A 76 9.22 7.43 -3.03
N MET A 77 8.62 7.37 -4.21
CA MET A 77 9.23 7.85 -5.46
C MET A 77 9.45 9.37 -5.49
N ASN A 78 8.64 10.13 -4.76
CA ASN A 78 8.81 11.58 -4.58
C ASN A 78 9.88 11.95 -3.55
N ASN A 79 10.48 10.95 -2.89
CA ASN A 79 11.62 11.10 -2.01
C ASN A 79 12.90 10.63 -2.73
N SER A 80 14.03 11.33 -2.62
CA SER A 80 15.26 10.94 -3.32
C SER A 80 15.79 9.57 -2.89
N GLN A 81 15.81 9.28 -1.59
CA GLN A 81 16.23 7.99 -1.05
C GLN A 81 15.20 6.90 -1.35
N GLY A 82 13.90 7.20 -1.14
CA GLY A 82 12.83 6.27 -1.49
C GLY A 82 12.85 5.87 -2.96
N ARG A 83 13.04 6.83 -3.88
CA ARG A 83 13.17 6.58 -5.32
C ARG A 83 14.38 5.72 -5.66
N ALA A 84 15.53 5.99 -5.04
CA ALA A 84 16.73 5.18 -5.28
C ALA A 84 16.48 3.71 -4.89
N HIS A 85 15.84 3.47 -3.74
CA HIS A 85 15.48 2.11 -3.31
C HIS A 85 14.45 1.43 -4.21
N VAL A 86 13.40 2.15 -4.63
CA VAL A 86 12.42 1.60 -5.57
C VAL A 86 13.10 1.20 -6.87
N LEU A 87 13.92 2.07 -7.47
CA LEU A 87 14.60 1.80 -8.74
C LEU A 87 15.69 0.71 -8.63
N ALA A 88 16.28 0.52 -7.45
CA ALA A 88 17.27 -0.53 -7.21
C ALA A 88 16.64 -1.92 -7.01
N HIS A 89 15.35 -1.99 -6.63
CA HIS A 89 14.68 -3.27 -6.40
C HIS A 89 14.38 -3.98 -7.74
N PRO A 90 14.86 -5.22 -7.98
CA PRO A 90 14.84 -5.85 -9.31
C PRO A 90 13.45 -6.00 -9.92
N GLU A 91 12.43 -6.24 -9.10
CA GLU A 91 11.07 -6.51 -9.56
C GLU A 91 10.10 -5.33 -9.36
N SER A 92 10.52 -4.22 -8.73
CA SER A 92 9.56 -3.20 -8.25
C SER A 92 8.74 -2.60 -9.39
N ILE A 93 9.40 -2.17 -10.47
CA ILE A 93 8.75 -1.56 -11.63
C ILE A 93 7.81 -2.54 -12.32
N ASN A 94 8.19 -3.81 -12.39
CA ASN A 94 7.35 -4.85 -12.99
C ASN A 94 6.11 -5.13 -12.12
N ILE A 95 6.26 -5.21 -10.80
CA ILE A 95 5.14 -5.41 -9.87
C ILE A 95 4.17 -4.22 -9.94
N ILE A 96 4.69 -2.98 -9.89
CA ILE A 96 3.88 -1.77 -9.97
C ILE A 96 3.15 -1.69 -11.32
N SER A 97 3.82 -1.98 -12.44
CA SER A 97 3.18 -1.90 -13.76
C SER A 97 2.10 -2.95 -13.95
N GLN A 98 2.27 -4.14 -13.38
CA GLN A 98 1.27 -5.20 -13.44
C GLN A 98 0.05 -4.93 -12.57
N SER A 99 0.18 -4.15 -11.50
CA SER A 99 -0.95 -3.80 -10.63
C SER A 99 -1.79 -2.64 -11.14
N LEU A 100 -1.32 -1.87 -12.15
CA LEU A 100 -2.04 -0.72 -12.74
C LEU A 100 -3.00 -1.11 -13.87
N ARG A 101 -3.40 -2.38 -13.96
CA ARG A 101 -4.25 -2.90 -15.05
C ARG A 101 -5.71 -2.58 -14.84
#